data_AF-A0AAN5C7B7-F1
#
_entry.id   AF-A0AAN5C7B7-F1
#
_cell.length_a   1.000
_cell.length_b   1.000
_cell.length_c   1.000
_cell.angle_alpha   90.00
_cell.angle_beta   90.00
_cell.angle_gamma   90.00
#
_symmetry.space_group_name_H-M   'P 1'
#
loop_
_entity.id
_entity.type
_entity.pdbx_description
1 polymer ?
#
loop_
_entity_poly.entity_id
_entity_poly.type
_entity_poly.pdbx_seq_one_letter_code
_entity_poly.pdbx_strand_id
1 'polypeptide(L)'
;FYRLFEAEKCLAAIDEFLVVDLQMRLLVLLVLLPFVGSQKVRMRSTLVCKNGERIEGRCVCNVDYVGRHCEKKKMCDTFRRYSNGTCLGCLEGYTGEYCEEIVCVNGEVDKTGLTCVCKTPYSGLFCTDLDTKDVYRFYNNRAYMLGPLGALCIIPMCGLFYGCERMARKRQVKRVATMLGDQNLTVTKDAVKSLLAEDV
;
A
#
# COMPACT_ATOMS: atom_id res chain seq x y z
N PHE A 1 19.08 26.15 19.24
CA PHE A 1 20.19 26.01 18.29
C PHE A 1 21.10 24.81 18.54
N TYR A 2 21.59 24.55 19.77
CA TYR A 2 22.47 23.38 20.04
C TYR A 2 21.79 21.99 20.06
N ARG A 3 20.45 21.89 20.17
CA ARG A 3 19.74 20.59 20.00
C ARG A 3 19.58 20.16 18.53
N LEU A 4 19.81 21.06 17.56
CA LEU A 4 19.67 20.79 16.12
C LEU A 4 20.97 20.26 15.49
N PHE A 5 22.13 20.65 16.02
CA PHE A 5 23.46 20.31 15.45
C PHE A 5 23.93 18.87 15.73
N GLU A 6 23.24 18.12 16.61
CA GLU A 6 23.68 16.78 17.04
C GLU A 6 22.71 15.67 16.62
N ALA A 7 21.55 16.03 16.04
CA ALA A 7 20.74 15.12 15.26
C ALA A 7 21.47 14.67 13.97
N GLU A 8 22.30 15.54 13.36
CA GLU A 8 23.07 15.23 12.15
C GLU A 8 24.06 14.07 12.35
N LYS A 9 24.65 13.90 13.54
CA LYS A 9 25.61 12.82 13.80
C LYS A 9 24.96 11.46 14.11
N CYS A 10 23.73 11.43 14.65
CA CYS A 10 22.96 10.17 14.73
C CYS A 10 22.25 9.87 13.37
N LEU A 11 21.96 10.87 12.51
CA LEU A 11 21.43 10.66 11.14
C LEU A 11 22.45 10.02 10.20
N ALA A 12 23.74 10.38 10.28
CA ALA A 12 24.78 9.80 9.42
C ALA A 12 24.96 8.28 9.61
N ALA A 13 24.58 7.72 10.76
CA ALA A 13 24.58 6.27 11.01
C ALA A 13 23.35 5.55 10.41
N ILE A 14 22.31 6.29 10.03
CA ILE A 14 21.11 5.75 9.37
C ILE A 14 21.35 5.64 7.85
N ASP A 15 22.18 6.50 7.26
CA ASP A 15 22.50 6.50 5.82
C ASP A 15 23.29 5.26 5.36
N GLU A 16 24.18 4.69 6.18
CA GLU A 16 24.91 3.46 5.82
C GLU A 16 24.01 2.21 5.81
N PHE A 17 22.91 2.20 6.57
CA PHE A 17 21.99 1.06 6.63
C PHE A 17 21.04 0.99 5.42
N LEU A 18 20.73 2.13 4.80
CA LEU A 18 19.84 2.23 3.63
C LEU A 18 20.48 1.66 2.34
N VAL A 19 21.81 1.64 2.26
CA VAL A 19 22.57 1.17 1.08
C VAL A 19 22.52 -0.36 0.93
N VAL A 20 22.45 -1.09 2.05
CA VAL A 20 22.40 -2.56 2.07
C VAL A 20 21.03 -3.09 1.61
N ASP A 21 19.95 -2.36 1.89
CA ASP A 21 18.57 -2.68 1.48
C ASP A 21 18.35 -2.45 -0.03
N LEU A 22 19.04 -1.46 -0.61
CA LEU A 22 18.96 -1.12 -2.04
C LEU A 22 19.65 -2.15 -2.94
N GLN A 23 20.78 -2.72 -2.50
CA GLN A 23 21.50 -3.75 -3.27
C GLN A 23 20.76 -5.11 -3.30
N MET A 24 20.03 -5.46 -2.24
CA MET A 24 19.23 -6.69 -2.19
C MET A 24 17.99 -6.67 -3.11
N ARG A 25 17.43 -5.49 -3.39
CA ARG A 25 16.28 -5.34 -4.31
C ARG A 25 16.67 -5.45 -5.79
N LEU A 26 17.90 -5.07 -6.14
CA LEU A 26 18.40 -5.07 -7.52
C LEU A 26 18.67 -6.49 -8.03
N LEU A 27 19.14 -7.39 -7.16
CA LEU A 27 19.39 -8.80 -7.53
C LEU A 27 18.08 -9.58 -7.77
N VAL A 28 17.01 -9.28 -7.02
CA VAL A 28 15.71 -9.96 -7.14
C VAL A 28 14.99 -9.58 -8.44
N LEU A 29 15.23 -8.37 -8.96
CA LEU A 29 14.65 -7.89 -10.23
C LEU A 29 15.22 -8.61 -11.47
N LEU A 30 16.47 -9.09 -11.40
CA LEU A 30 17.17 -9.73 -12.53
C LEU A 30 16.84 -11.22 -12.70
N VAL A 31 16.29 -11.87 -11.66
CA VAL A 31 15.99 -13.32 -11.66
C VAL A 31 14.54 -13.63 -12.09
N LEU A 32 13.67 -12.60 -12.21
CA LEU A 32 12.23 -12.77 -12.44
C LEU A 32 11.73 -12.44 -13.86
N LEU A 33 12.59 -12.42 -14.88
CA LEU A 33 12.14 -12.27 -16.27
C LEU A 33 12.04 -13.63 -16.98
N PRO A 34 10.88 -14.32 -16.98
CA PRO A 34 10.67 -15.43 -17.90
C PRO A 34 10.27 -14.88 -19.27
N PHE A 35 11.03 -15.24 -20.30
CA PHE A 35 10.62 -15.12 -21.70
C PHE A 35 9.56 -16.19 -22.00
N VAL A 36 8.28 -15.84 -21.83
CA VAL A 36 7.16 -16.70 -22.26
C VAL A 36 6.70 -16.23 -23.65
N GLY A 37 7.19 -16.90 -24.68
CA GLY A 37 6.68 -16.77 -26.04
C GLY A 37 5.28 -17.37 -26.14
N SER A 38 4.26 -16.54 -26.31
CA SER A 38 2.88 -16.98 -26.56
C SER A 38 2.63 -17.12 -28.06
N GLN A 39 2.45 -18.35 -28.55
CA GLN A 39 1.87 -18.59 -29.87
C GLN A 39 0.36 -18.34 -29.82
N LYS A 40 -0.12 -17.36 -30.59
CA LYS A 40 -1.55 -17.09 -30.75
C LYS A 40 -2.18 -18.13 -31.68
N VAL A 41 -2.77 -19.17 -31.10
CA VAL A 41 -3.70 -20.05 -31.83
C VAL A 41 -4.97 -19.24 -32.14
N ARG A 42 -5.21 -18.95 -33.41
CA ARG A 42 -6.41 -18.25 -33.87
C ARG A 42 -7.59 -19.22 -33.94
N MET A 43 -8.20 -19.48 -32.79
CA MET A 43 -9.41 -20.29 -32.71
C MET A 43 -10.58 -19.50 -33.33
N ARG A 44 -11.18 -20.03 -34.40
CA ARG A 44 -12.32 -19.42 -35.09
C ARG A 44 -13.56 -19.63 -34.22
N SER A 45 -13.80 -18.71 -33.28
CA SER A 45 -14.97 -18.71 -32.41
C SER A 45 -16.25 -18.61 -33.25
N THR A 46 -17.16 -19.55 -33.05
CA THR A 46 -18.56 -19.41 -33.46
C THR A 46 -19.15 -18.26 -32.64
N LEU A 47 -19.75 -17.28 -33.32
CA LEU A 47 -20.38 -16.13 -32.67
C LEU A 47 -21.61 -16.62 -31.90
N VAL A 48 -21.54 -16.61 -30.56
CA VAL A 48 -22.64 -16.90 -29.65
C VAL A 48 -23.16 -15.58 -29.06
N CYS A 49 -24.47 -15.36 -29.07
CA CYS A 49 -25.12 -14.22 -28.45
C CYS A 49 -25.74 -14.67 -27.12
N LYS A 50 -25.40 -14.03 -26.00
CA LYS A 50 -25.93 -14.38 -24.67
C LYS A 50 -27.35 -13.82 -24.45
N ASN A 51 -27.53 -12.52 -24.68
CA ASN A 51 -28.77 -11.79 -24.41
C ASN A 51 -29.25 -11.05 -25.67
N GLY A 52 -29.55 -11.80 -26.72
CA GLY A 52 -30.01 -11.25 -27.99
C GLY A 52 -30.10 -12.31 -29.07
N GLU A 53 -30.45 -11.86 -30.26
CA GLU A 53 -30.64 -12.73 -31.42
C GLU A 53 -29.52 -12.54 -32.44
N ARG A 54 -29.23 -13.62 -33.18
CA ARG A 54 -28.23 -13.59 -34.24
C ARG A 54 -28.91 -13.26 -35.57
N ILE A 55 -28.68 -12.06 -36.06
CA ILE A 55 -29.22 -11.57 -37.33
C ILE A 55 -28.03 -11.23 -38.24
N GLU A 56 -28.01 -11.76 -39.46
CA GLU A 56 -26.96 -11.48 -40.48
C GLU A 56 -25.51 -11.66 -40.00
N GLY A 57 -25.26 -12.63 -39.11
CA GLY A 57 -23.91 -12.91 -38.61
C GLY A 57 -23.38 -11.92 -37.57
N ARG A 58 -24.24 -11.06 -37.00
CA ARG A 58 -23.96 -10.23 -35.82
C ARG A 58 -24.98 -10.50 -34.72
N CYS A 59 -24.64 -10.16 -33.48
CA CYS A 59 -25.59 -10.19 -32.38
C CYS A 59 -26.35 -8.85 -32.33
N VAL A 60 -27.68 -8.93 -32.29
CA VAL A 60 -28.57 -7.82 -32.00
C VAL A 60 -29.04 -8.00 -30.57
N CYS A 61 -28.58 -7.12 -29.68
CA CYS A 61 -28.80 -7.25 -28.25
C CYS A 61 -30.18 -6.76 -27.82
N ASN A 62 -30.70 -7.38 -26.76
CA ASN A 62 -31.88 -6.89 -26.07
C ASN A 62 -31.64 -5.48 -25.52
N VAL A 63 -32.72 -4.73 -25.26
CA VAL A 63 -32.67 -3.30 -24.89
C VAL A 63 -31.71 -2.99 -23.74
N ASP A 64 -31.59 -3.92 -22.77
CA ASP A 64 -30.77 -3.79 -21.56
C ASP A 64 -29.36 -4.38 -21.66
N TYR A 65 -28.92 -4.81 -22.84
CA TYR A 65 -27.63 -5.45 -23.03
C TYR A 65 -26.84 -4.84 -24.19
N VAL A 66 -25.52 -4.89 -24.07
CA VAL A 66 -24.53 -4.40 -25.05
C VAL A 66 -23.31 -5.32 -25.10
N GLY A 67 -22.42 -5.06 -26.05
CA GLY A 67 -21.24 -5.86 -26.31
C GLY A 67 -21.36 -6.68 -27.59
N ARG A 68 -20.25 -7.27 -28.03
CA ARG A 68 -20.20 -8.04 -29.28
C ARG A 68 -21.07 -9.30 -29.20
N HIS A 69 -21.24 -9.84 -28.00
CA HIS A 69 -21.97 -11.06 -27.69
C HIS A 69 -23.16 -10.79 -26.77
N CYS A 70 -23.56 -9.52 -26.59
CA CYS A 70 -24.60 -9.10 -25.64
C CYS A 70 -24.35 -9.58 -24.21
N GLU A 71 -23.08 -9.52 -23.81
CA GLU A 71 -22.56 -10.03 -22.55
C GLU A 71 -22.60 -8.99 -21.41
N LYS A 72 -22.62 -7.70 -21.75
CA LYS A 72 -22.64 -6.61 -20.77
C LYS A 72 -24.07 -6.13 -20.55
N LYS A 73 -24.50 -6.02 -19.29
CA LYS A 73 -25.79 -5.44 -18.92
C LYS A 73 -25.64 -3.93 -18.73
N LYS A 74 -26.59 -3.15 -19.25
CA LYS A 74 -26.66 -1.71 -19.03
C LYS A 74 -27.11 -1.41 -17.60
N MET A 75 -26.40 -0.54 -16.90
CA MET A 75 -26.70 -0.11 -15.53
C MET A 75 -27.20 1.34 -15.52
N CYS A 76 -28.30 1.60 -16.25
CA CYS A 76 -28.91 2.92 -16.27
C CYS A 76 -29.60 3.24 -14.92
N ASP A 77 -29.54 4.50 -14.50
CA ASP A 77 -30.24 5.01 -13.29
C ASP A 77 -31.76 4.96 -13.42
N THR A 78 -32.27 5.16 -14.65
CA THR A 78 -33.71 5.11 -14.94
C THR A 78 -34.02 4.18 -16.11
N PHE A 79 -35.28 3.74 -16.20
CA PHE A 79 -35.77 2.93 -17.33
C PHE A 79 -35.89 3.72 -18.65
N ARG A 80 -35.71 5.05 -18.62
CA ARG A 80 -35.76 5.88 -19.83
C ARG A 80 -34.44 5.74 -20.58
N ARG A 81 -34.53 5.65 -21.92
CA ARG A 81 -33.36 5.62 -22.82
C ARG A 81 -33.51 6.71 -23.88
N TYR A 82 -32.39 7.17 -24.42
CA TYR A 82 -32.38 8.00 -25.63
C TYR A 82 -32.78 7.17 -26.85
N SER A 83 -33.07 7.83 -27.97
CA SER A 83 -33.53 7.19 -29.21
C SER A 83 -32.51 6.21 -29.82
N ASN A 84 -31.22 6.43 -29.56
CA ASN A 84 -30.12 5.53 -29.91
C ASN A 84 -29.94 4.35 -28.91
N GLY A 85 -30.73 4.31 -27.82
CA GLY A 85 -30.67 3.26 -26.81
C GLY A 85 -29.63 3.47 -25.71
N THR A 86 -28.99 4.65 -25.62
CA THR A 86 -28.08 5.02 -24.51
C THR A 86 -28.86 5.41 -23.25
N CYS A 87 -28.20 5.33 -22.10
CA CYS A 87 -28.79 5.70 -20.82
C CYS A 87 -28.85 7.23 -20.66
N LEU A 88 -29.87 7.75 -19.97
CA LEU A 88 -29.91 9.18 -19.57
C LEU A 88 -28.87 9.50 -18.48
N GLY A 89 -28.58 8.53 -17.63
CA GLY A 89 -27.59 8.59 -16.55
C GLY A 89 -27.28 7.19 -16.05
N CYS A 90 -26.13 7.02 -15.40
CA CYS A 90 -25.66 5.75 -14.88
C CYS A 90 -25.98 5.62 -13.39
N LEU A 91 -26.24 4.38 -12.96
CA LEU A 91 -26.24 4.03 -11.54
C LEU A 91 -24.87 4.37 -10.93
N GLU A 92 -24.88 4.72 -9.65
CA GLU A 92 -23.67 5.08 -8.92
C GLU A 92 -22.65 3.94 -8.99
N GLY A 93 -21.39 4.28 -9.31
CA GLY A 93 -20.33 3.31 -9.51
C GLY A 93 -20.29 2.64 -10.89
N TYR A 94 -21.10 3.10 -11.86
CA TYR A 94 -21.04 2.66 -13.26
C TYR A 94 -20.74 3.81 -14.22
N THR A 95 -20.09 3.49 -15.34
CA THR A 95 -19.68 4.43 -16.39
C THR A 95 -19.83 3.83 -17.79
N GLY A 96 -19.59 4.63 -18.81
CA GLY A 96 -19.75 4.27 -20.23
C GLY A 96 -20.96 4.93 -20.89
N GLU A 97 -21.04 4.83 -22.21
CA GLU A 97 -22.14 5.41 -23.00
C GLU A 97 -23.48 4.71 -22.70
N TYR A 98 -23.42 3.43 -22.34
CA TYR A 98 -24.56 2.60 -21.96
C TYR A 98 -24.50 2.15 -20.49
N CYS A 99 -23.66 2.80 -19.68
CA CYS A 99 -23.43 2.45 -18.27
C CYS A 99 -23.07 0.97 -18.07
N GLU A 100 -22.25 0.43 -18.97
CA GLU A 100 -21.94 -0.98 -19.07
C GLU A 100 -20.64 -1.39 -18.37
N GLU A 101 -19.92 -0.41 -17.80
CA GLU A 101 -18.63 -0.62 -17.15
C GLU A 101 -18.71 -0.25 -15.66
N ILE A 102 -18.28 -1.15 -14.79
CA ILE A 102 -18.17 -0.88 -13.36
C ILE A 102 -16.93 -0.04 -13.05
N VAL A 103 -17.05 0.89 -12.09
CA VAL A 103 -15.94 1.70 -11.58
C VAL A 103 -15.46 1.10 -10.26
N CYS A 104 -14.20 0.68 -10.22
CA CYS A 104 -13.57 0.11 -9.02
C CYS A 104 -12.72 1.17 -8.32
N VAL A 105 -12.92 1.39 -7.01
CA VAL A 105 -12.16 2.40 -6.26
C VAL A 105 -10.77 1.88 -5.86
N ASN A 106 -10.72 0.69 -5.23
CA ASN A 106 -9.47 0.05 -4.77
C ASN A 106 -9.24 -1.30 -5.46
N GLY A 107 -9.23 -1.31 -6.78
CA GLY A 107 -9.05 -2.53 -7.55
C GLY A 107 -9.00 -2.29 -9.04
N GLU A 108 -9.09 -3.39 -9.79
CA GLU A 108 -9.11 -3.36 -11.25
C GLU A 108 -10.40 -4.00 -11.76
N VAL A 109 -10.82 -3.60 -12.96
CA VAL A 109 -12.01 -4.17 -13.61
C VAL A 109 -11.64 -5.55 -14.19
N ASP A 110 -12.49 -6.56 -13.96
CA ASP A 110 -12.32 -7.88 -14.55
C ASP A 110 -12.49 -7.87 -16.08
N LYS A 111 -12.07 -8.94 -16.76
CA LYS A 111 -12.18 -9.12 -18.22
C LYS A 111 -13.61 -8.92 -18.76
N THR A 112 -14.62 -9.16 -17.93
CA THR A 112 -16.03 -8.99 -18.31
C THR A 112 -16.50 -7.53 -18.28
N GLY A 113 -15.82 -6.65 -17.54
CA GLY A 113 -16.22 -5.24 -17.40
C GLY A 113 -17.30 -4.97 -16.35
N LEU A 114 -17.85 -6.02 -15.71
CA LEU A 114 -19.02 -5.93 -14.83
C LEU A 114 -18.70 -6.16 -13.34
N THR A 115 -17.51 -6.65 -13.03
CA THR A 115 -17.10 -6.98 -11.66
C THR A 115 -15.71 -6.43 -11.37
N CYS A 116 -15.48 -6.01 -10.13
CA CYS A 116 -14.18 -5.56 -9.67
C CYS A 116 -13.37 -6.69 -9.05
N VAL A 117 -12.09 -6.73 -9.37
CA VAL A 117 -11.08 -7.53 -8.67
C VAL A 117 -10.42 -6.62 -7.65
N CYS A 118 -10.83 -6.77 -6.39
CA CYS A 118 -10.37 -5.89 -5.32
C CYS A 118 -8.93 -6.21 -4.88
N LYS A 119 -8.19 -5.15 -4.58
CA LYS A 119 -6.88 -5.26 -3.95
C LYS A 119 -7.07 -5.51 -2.45
N THR A 120 -6.37 -6.50 -1.91
CA THR A 120 -6.40 -6.74 -0.46
C THR A 120 -5.86 -5.53 0.31
N PRO A 121 -6.47 -5.15 1.45
CA PRO A 121 -7.57 -5.82 2.17
C PRO A 121 -9.00 -5.33 1.81
N TYR A 122 -9.19 -4.59 0.71
CA TYR A 122 -10.51 -4.06 0.34
C TYR A 122 -11.43 -5.14 -0.24
N SER A 123 -12.73 -4.96 -0.06
CA SER A 123 -13.79 -5.86 -0.52
C SER A 123 -15.04 -5.07 -0.97
N GLY A 124 -16.11 -5.79 -1.32
CA GLY A 124 -17.36 -5.21 -1.84
C GLY A 124 -17.41 -5.13 -3.36
N LEU A 125 -18.58 -4.77 -3.89
CA LEU A 125 -18.84 -4.73 -5.34
C LEU A 125 -17.93 -3.72 -6.07
N PHE A 126 -17.69 -2.56 -5.44
CA PHE A 126 -16.87 -1.46 -5.98
C PHE A 126 -15.50 -1.34 -5.29
N CYS A 127 -15.12 -2.31 -4.45
CA CYS A 127 -13.89 -2.30 -3.66
C CYS A 127 -13.77 -1.11 -2.69
N THR A 128 -14.87 -0.70 -2.09
CA THR A 128 -14.95 0.39 -1.10
C THR A 128 -14.94 -0.13 0.33
N ASP A 129 -15.33 -1.38 0.53
CA ASP A 129 -15.57 -1.92 1.85
C ASP A 129 -14.23 -2.32 2.48
N LEU A 130 -14.07 -1.93 3.74
CA LEU A 130 -12.86 -2.18 4.50
C LEU A 130 -13.24 -2.67 5.89
N ASP A 131 -13.20 -3.98 6.11
CA ASP A 131 -13.40 -4.56 7.43
C ASP A 131 -12.08 -4.56 8.22
N THR A 132 -12.14 -4.05 9.44
CA THR A 132 -11.10 -4.17 10.46
C THR A 132 -10.52 -5.59 10.55
N LYS A 133 -11.34 -6.63 10.45
CA LYS A 133 -10.89 -8.02 10.53
C LYS A 133 -9.97 -8.39 9.37
N ASP A 134 -10.28 -7.95 8.15
CA ASP A 134 -9.49 -8.21 6.96
C ASP A 134 -8.21 -7.39 6.95
N VAL A 135 -8.27 -6.16 7.44
CA VAL A 135 -7.10 -5.30 7.68
C VAL A 135 -6.14 -5.97 8.66
N TYR A 136 -6.62 -6.37 9.84
CA TYR A 136 -5.79 -7.03 10.84
C TYR A 136 -5.22 -8.35 10.33
N ARG A 137 -6.03 -9.15 9.65
CA ARG A 137 -5.56 -10.41 9.04
C ARG A 137 -4.47 -10.15 8.00
N PHE A 138 -4.64 -9.15 7.13
CA PHE A 138 -3.67 -8.81 6.10
C PHE A 138 -2.33 -8.36 6.71
N TYR A 139 -2.37 -7.43 7.66
CA TYR A 139 -1.16 -6.92 8.30
C TYR A 139 -0.48 -7.96 9.19
N ASN A 140 -1.22 -8.75 9.96
CA ASN A 140 -0.65 -9.84 10.74
C ASN A 140 0.02 -10.86 9.82
N ASN A 141 -0.66 -11.30 8.75
CA ASN A 141 -0.08 -12.26 7.81
C ASN A 141 1.18 -11.69 7.14
N ARG A 142 1.17 -10.40 6.78
CA ARG A 142 2.35 -9.73 6.21
C ARG A 142 3.50 -9.62 7.22
N ALA A 143 3.20 -9.37 8.49
CA ALA A 143 4.18 -9.38 9.58
C ALA A 143 4.76 -10.78 9.81
N TYR A 144 3.93 -11.83 9.76
CA TYR A 144 4.39 -13.23 9.79
C TYR A 144 5.28 -13.57 8.58
N MET A 145 4.95 -13.07 7.38
CA MET A 145 5.79 -13.25 6.18
C MET A 145 7.13 -12.52 6.27
N LEU A 146 7.19 -11.38 6.97
CA LEU A 146 8.45 -10.71 7.32
C LEU A 146 9.28 -11.48 8.37
N GLY A 147 8.66 -12.43 9.08
CA GLY A 147 9.35 -13.40 9.94
C GLY A 147 10.27 -12.78 11.01
N PRO A 148 11.24 -13.53 11.54
CA PRO A 148 12.23 -13.01 12.49
C PRO A 148 13.15 -11.93 11.88
N LEU A 149 13.20 -11.79 10.56
CA LEU A 149 13.97 -10.73 9.87
C LEU A 149 13.45 -9.34 10.24
N GLY A 150 12.13 -9.17 10.40
CA GLY A 150 11.56 -7.92 10.90
C GLY A 150 12.04 -7.56 12.32
N ALA A 151 12.14 -8.54 13.21
CA ALA A 151 12.68 -8.34 14.56
C ALA A 151 14.19 -8.06 14.55
N LEU A 152 14.94 -8.70 13.64
CA LEU A 152 16.37 -8.44 13.44
C LEU A 152 16.66 -7.03 12.94
N CYS A 153 15.74 -6.38 12.23
CA CYS A 153 15.88 -4.97 11.85
C CYS A 153 15.54 -3.99 12.99
N ILE A 154 14.69 -4.39 13.95
CA ILE A 154 14.31 -3.54 15.09
C ILE A 154 15.41 -3.52 16.16
N ILE A 155 16.09 -4.63 16.40
CA ILE A 155 17.18 -4.75 17.38
C ILE A 155 18.30 -3.69 17.17
N PRO A 156 18.85 -3.48 15.97
CA PRO A 156 19.89 -2.46 15.75
C PRO A 156 19.35 -1.04 15.91
N MET A 157 18.11 -0.76 15.51
CA MET A 157 17.47 0.55 15.74
C MET A 157 17.29 0.84 17.24
N CYS A 158 16.87 -0.16 18.03
CA CYS A 158 16.78 -0.05 19.48
C CYS A 158 18.16 0.15 20.13
N GLY A 159 19.18 -0.57 19.65
CA GLY A 159 20.56 -0.42 20.11
C GLY A 159 21.14 0.96 19.83
N LEU A 160 20.91 1.50 18.62
CA LEU A 160 21.31 2.85 18.24
C LEU A 160 20.58 3.91 19.08
N PHE A 161 19.27 3.75 19.28
CA PHE A 161 18.47 4.66 20.11
C PHE A 161 18.99 4.69 21.55
N TYR A 162 19.18 3.52 22.16
CA TYR A 162 19.75 3.40 23.51
C TYR A 162 21.18 3.98 23.59
N GLY A 163 21.98 3.80 22.54
CA GLY A 163 23.32 4.39 22.42
C GLY A 163 23.28 5.92 22.37
N CYS A 164 22.42 6.51 21.53
CA CYS A 164 22.23 7.96 21.42
C CYS A 164 21.74 8.53 22.77
N GLU A 165 20.79 7.87 23.45
CA GLU A 165 20.27 8.30 24.77
C GLU A 165 21.34 8.26 25.86
N ARG A 166 22.11 7.16 25.94
CA ARG A 166 23.19 7.01 26.91
C ARG A 166 24.30 8.05 26.72
N MET A 167 24.61 8.39 25.47
CA MET A 167 25.60 9.42 25.18
C MET A 167 25.09 10.82 25.53
N ALA A 168 23.81 11.11 25.25
CA ALA A 168 23.16 12.36 25.66
C ALA A 168 23.20 12.54 27.18
N ARG A 169 22.84 11.49 27.95
CA ARG A 169 22.84 11.51 29.42
C ARG A 169 24.25 11.75 30.00
N LYS A 170 25.28 11.12 29.44
CA LYS A 170 26.69 11.37 29.83
C LYS A 170 27.11 12.83 29.63
N ARG A 171 26.70 13.45 28.53
CA ARG A 171 27.03 14.86 28.23
C ARG A 171 26.31 15.81 29.19
N GLN A 172 25.07 15.50 29.54
CA GLN A 172 24.31 16.28 30.53
C GLN A 172 24.99 16.27 31.90
N VAL A 173 25.37 15.09 32.40
CA VAL A 173 26.12 14.96 33.68
C VAL A 173 27.43 15.75 33.63
N LYS A 174 28.18 15.68 32.52
CA LYS A 174 29.44 16.43 32.38
C LYS A 174 29.23 17.94 32.44
N ARG A 175 28.20 18.47 31.77
CA ARG A 175 27.87 19.91 31.80
C ARG A 175 27.46 20.39 33.19
N VAL A 176 26.61 19.62 33.87
CA VAL A 176 26.16 19.97 35.23
C VAL A 176 27.33 19.91 36.21
N ALA A 177 28.18 18.88 36.12
CA ALA A 177 29.37 18.76 36.96
C ALA A 177 30.38 19.91 36.75
N THR A 178 30.59 20.39 35.51
CA THR A 178 31.46 21.55 35.26
C THR A 178 30.87 22.85 35.82
N MET A 179 29.55 23.05 35.69
CA MET A 179 28.87 24.22 36.26
C MET A 179 28.92 24.25 37.80
N LEU A 180 28.87 23.08 38.44
CA LEU A 180 28.97 22.96 39.91
C LEU A 180 30.41 23.09 40.42
N GLY A 181 31.40 22.65 39.64
CA GLY A 181 32.83 22.78 39.98
C GLY A 181 33.32 24.23 39.96
N ASP A 182 32.82 25.05 39.02
CA ASP A 182 33.12 26.49 38.97
C ASP A 182 32.59 27.26 40.19
N GLN A 183 31.62 26.69 40.93
CA GLN A 183 31.10 27.25 42.18
C GLN A 183 31.93 26.83 43.43
N ASN A 184 33.15 26.32 43.24
CA ASN A 184 34.11 25.97 44.31
C ASN A 184 33.64 24.84 45.26
N LEU A 185 32.68 24.03 44.82
CA LEU A 185 32.26 22.79 45.50
C LEU A 185 33.01 21.60 44.91
N THR A 186 33.70 20.81 45.74
CA THR A 186 34.36 19.56 45.33
C THR A 186 33.31 18.48 45.05
N VAL A 187 32.62 18.57 43.92
CA VAL A 187 31.56 17.63 43.55
C VAL A 187 32.13 16.46 42.74
N THR A 188 32.00 15.26 43.28
CA THR A 188 32.32 14.01 42.59
C THR A 188 31.27 13.72 41.51
N LYS A 189 31.73 13.31 40.31
CA LYS A 189 30.86 13.02 39.15
C LYS A 189 29.80 11.96 39.44
N ASP A 190 30.06 11.08 40.39
CA ASP A 190 29.14 10.01 40.80
C ASP A 190 27.94 10.54 41.59
N ALA A 191 28.11 11.60 42.38
CA ALA A 191 27.01 12.27 43.10
C ALA A 191 26.06 13.01 42.13
N VAL A 192 26.61 13.64 41.08
CA VAL A 192 25.78 14.28 40.03
C VAL A 192 24.99 13.24 39.25
N LYS A 193 25.58 12.06 39.05
CA LYS A 193 24.93 10.96 38.33
C LYS A 193 23.79 10.32 39.13
N SER A 194 23.91 10.21 40.46
CA SER A 194 22.83 9.67 41.31
C SER A 194 21.65 10.64 41.39
N LEU A 195 21.91 11.95 41.53
CA LEU A 195 20.86 12.97 41.57
C LEU A 195 20.05 13.01 40.27
N LEU A 196 20.72 12.93 39.12
CA LEU A 196 20.07 12.89 37.81
C LEU A 196 19.39 11.54 37.49
N ALA A 197 19.57 10.51 38.32
CA ALA A 197 18.91 9.22 38.17
C ALA A 197 17.65 9.08 39.03
N GLU A 198 17.50 9.88 40.09
CA GLU A 198 16.30 9.95 40.93
C GLU A 198 15.15 10.74 40.29
N ASP A 199 15.42 11.59 39.30
CA ASP A 199 14.42 12.41 38.59
C ASP A 199 13.74 11.69 37.39
N VAL A 200 13.93 10.37 37.22
CA VAL A 200 13.34 9.56 36.12
C VAL A 200 12.31 8.57 36.64
#